data_AF-A0AAD8CYK8-F1
#
_entry.id   AF-A0AAD8CYK8-F1
#
_cell.length_a   1.000
_cell.length_b   1.000
_cell.length_c   1.000
_cell.angle_alpha   90.00
_cell.angle_beta   90.00
_cell.angle_gamma   90.00
#
_symmetry.space_group_name_H-M   'P 1'
#
loop_
_entity.id
_entity.type
_entity.pdbx_description
1 polymer ?
#
loop_
_entity_poly.entity_id
_entity_poly.type
_entity_poly.pdbx_seq_one_letter_code
_entity_poly.pdbx_strand_id
1 'polypeptide(L)'
;MTDPSASTEDTWNKADPTYSDNGFDTTFFADCTRKGSLGSRANSIGSTSASSVPNTDDEDSDYRHETSYKESYKDRRRQAHTQAEQKRRDAIKKGYDDLQAIVPTCQQQDHCIGSQKISKSTVLQKTIDYIQFLHKEKKKQEEDVSTLRKEVMALKIMKANYEQIVKAHQNNPQQGKGQVSDQVKFSLFQNIMDSLFQSFNSTISVTSFQELSACVFSWIEEHCKPQTLREIVVGVLQQVNNQLY
;
A
#
# COMPACT_ATOMS: atom_id res chain seq x y z
N MET A 1 62.77 36.53 -18.19
CA MET A 1 61.84 36.86 -19.30
C MET A 1 61.01 35.61 -19.56
N THR A 2 59.69 35.55 -19.55
CA THR A 2 58.55 36.44 -19.22
C THR A 2 57.33 35.53 -19.45
N ASP A 3 56.43 35.40 -18.48
CA ASP A 3 55.01 35.02 -18.72
C ASP A 3 54.34 36.12 -19.58
N PRO A 4 53.18 35.92 -20.28
CA PRO A 4 51.89 35.60 -19.62
C PRO A 4 50.71 34.96 -20.42
N SER A 5 49.72 34.46 -19.65
CA SER A 5 48.23 34.49 -19.74
C SER A 5 47.41 34.49 -21.06
N ALA A 6 46.37 33.61 -21.10
CA ALA A 6 44.91 33.88 -21.35
C ALA A 6 44.13 32.53 -21.42
N SER A 7 43.10 32.20 -20.61
CA SER A 7 41.65 32.53 -20.70
C SER A 7 41.05 32.30 -22.10
N THR A 8 39.93 31.63 -22.40
CA THR A 8 38.60 31.28 -21.82
C THR A 8 38.00 30.16 -22.72
N GLU A 9 37.07 29.26 -22.35
CA GLU A 9 35.61 29.47 -22.29
C GLU A 9 34.88 28.16 -21.90
N ASP A 10 33.77 28.34 -21.18
CA ASP A 10 32.79 27.36 -20.72
C ASP A 10 32.08 26.55 -21.82
N THR A 11 31.86 25.25 -21.60
CA THR A 11 30.95 24.45 -22.45
C THR A 11 30.18 23.41 -21.63
N TRP A 12 29.41 23.85 -20.64
CA TRP A 12 28.45 22.98 -19.93
C TRP A 12 27.09 23.65 -19.65
N ASN A 13 26.61 24.48 -20.58
CA ASN A 13 25.23 24.95 -20.58
C ASN A 13 24.52 24.53 -21.88
N LYS A 14 23.90 23.35 -21.84
CA LYS A 14 22.75 22.99 -22.67
C LYS A 14 21.82 22.09 -21.86
N ALA A 15 20.96 22.73 -21.07
CA ALA A 15 19.70 22.14 -20.64
C ALA A 15 18.65 22.64 -21.63
N ASP A 16 18.10 21.73 -22.44
CA ASP A 16 16.89 22.03 -23.19
C ASP A 16 15.65 21.88 -22.28
N PRO A 17 14.60 22.68 -22.53
CA PRO A 17 13.54 22.95 -21.57
C PRO A 17 12.24 22.28 -21.99
N THR A 18 11.67 21.40 -21.16
CA THR A 18 10.21 21.17 -21.14
C THR A 18 9.82 20.29 -19.96
N TYR A 19 9.42 20.91 -18.85
CA TYR A 19 8.20 20.53 -18.14
C TYR A 19 7.84 21.66 -17.20
N SER A 20 7.06 22.62 -17.72
CA SER A 20 6.52 23.71 -16.91
C SER A 20 5.54 23.15 -15.90
N ASP A 21 5.90 23.40 -14.65
CA ASP A 21 5.05 23.83 -13.54
C ASP A 21 3.59 24.13 -13.93
N ASN A 22 2.67 23.36 -13.37
CA ASN A 22 1.33 23.82 -13.08
C ASN A 22 1.02 23.44 -11.63
N GLY A 23 1.08 24.45 -10.76
CA GLY A 23 -0.10 24.87 -10.02
C GLY A 23 -0.46 24.03 -8.81
N PHE A 24 -0.27 24.65 -7.64
CA PHE A 24 -0.96 24.29 -6.41
C PHE A 24 -2.48 24.16 -6.64
N ASP A 25 -3.01 22.94 -6.66
CA ASP A 25 -4.45 22.71 -6.49
C ASP A 25 -4.77 22.55 -4.99
N THR A 26 -5.06 23.69 -4.38
CA THR A 26 -5.52 23.85 -2.99
C THR A 26 -7.02 23.57 -2.86
N THR A 27 -7.50 22.48 -3.48
CA THR A 27 -8.94 22.13 -3.52
C THR A 27 -9.27 20.70 -3.11
N PHE A 28 -8.30 19.87 -2.71
CA PHE A 28 -8.57 18.49 -2.32
C PHE A 28 -8.88 18.27 -0.82
N PHE A 29 -9.06 19.34 -0.05
CA PHE A 29 -9.39 19.32 1.38
C PHE A 29 -10.82 19.83 1.64
N ALA A 30 -11.83 19.23 1.02
CA ALA A 30 -13.23 19.31 1.46
C ALA A 30 -14.12 18.40 0.61
N ASP A 31 -14.20 17.11 0.94
CA ASP A 31 -15.45 16.30 0.96
C ASP A 31 -15.10 14.81 0.98
N CYS A 32 -15.37 14.15 2.11
CA CYS A 32 -15.80 12.75 2.13
C CYS A 32 -16.55 12.44 3.43
N THR A 33 -17.59 13.23 3.69
CA THR A 33 -18.64 12.87 4.64
C THR A 33 -19.99 13.08 3.98
N ARG A 34 -20.26 12.36 2.88
CA ARG A 34 -21.62 12.20 2.35
C ARG A 34 -21.92 10.75 2.02
N LYS A 35 -22.76 10.21 2.91
CA LYS A 35 -23.58 9.03 2.79
C LYS A 35 -24.37 9.12 1.47
N GLY A 36 -23.86 8.48 0.42
CA GLY A 36 -24.46 8.41 -0.91
C GLY A 36 -25.02 7.02 -1.16
N SER A 37 -26.33 6.87 -0.92
CA SER A 37 -27.14 5.75 -1.35
C SER A 37 -27.00 5.54 -2.86
N LEU A 38 -26.45 4.40 -3.27
CA LEU A 38 -26.46 3.97 -4.66
C LEU A 38 -27.15 2.62 -4.78
N GLY A 39 -28.37 2.68 -5.30
CA GLY A 39 -28.86 1.72 -6.28
C GLY A 39 -29.17 0.33 -5.75
N SER A 40 -30.22 0.21 -4.93
CA SER A 40 -31.01 -1.01 -4.84
C SER A 40 -31.47 -1.42 -6.25
N ARG A 41 -30.80 -2.38 -6.88
CA ARG A 41 -31.39 -3.13 -7.99
C ARG A 41 -32.36 -4.13 -7.37
N ALA A 42 -33.58 -3.67 -7.13
CA ALA A 42 -34.70 -4.52 -6.85
C ALA A 42 -34.95 -5.39 -8.09
N ASN A 43 -34.57 -6.67 -8.04
CA ASN A 43 -35.26 -7.67 -8.84
C ASN A 43 -36.64 -7.85 -8.21
N SER A 44 -37.56 -6.99 -8.62
CA SER A 44 -38.99 -7.21 -8.53
C SER A 44 -39.34 -8.43 -9.39
N ILE A 45 -39.23 -9.62 -8.81
CA ILE A 45 -40.07 -10.73 -9.24
C ILE A 45 -41.41 -10.52 -8.56
N GLY A 46 -42.27 -9.80 -9.28
CA GLY A 46 -43.65 -9.61 -8.91
C GLY A 46 -44.30 -10.94 -8.58
N SER A 47 -44.96 -10.96 -7.44
CA SER A 47 -46.08 -11.85 -7.15
C SER A 47 -46.96 -11.92 -8.40
N THR A 48 -46.93 -13.05 -9.10
CA THR A 48 -48.02 -13.41 -9.99
C THR A 48 -48.91 -14.37 -9.23
N SER A 49 -50.15 -13.92 -9.14
CA SER A 49 -51.26 -14.48 -8.41
C SER A 49 -51.40 -15.98 -8.60
N ALA A 50 -51.80 -16.63 -7.50
CA ALA A 50 -52.50 -17.89 -7.53
C ALA A 50 -53.54 -17.88 -8.67
N SER A 51 -53.37 -18.74 -9.68
CA SER A 51 -54.45 -19.02 -10.60
C SER A 51 -55.42 -19.94 -9.87
N SER A 52 -56.53 -19.38 -9.43
CA SER A 52 -57.74 -20.13 -9.12
C SER A 52 -58.10 -21.00 -10.34
N VAL A 53 -58.18 -22.30 -10.12
CA VAL A 53 -58.71 -23.25 -11.09
C VAL A 53 -60.21 -22.95 -11.21
N PRO A 54 -60.76 -22.65 -12.40
CA PRO A 54 -62.20 -22.72 -12.56
C PRO A 54 -62.56 -24.20 -12.59
N ASN A 55 -63.18 -24.68 -11.52
CA ASN A 55 -63.98 -25.89 -11.61
C ASN A 55 -65.22 -25.53 -12.43
N THR A 56 -65.15 -25.71 -13.74
CA THR A 56 -66.35 -25.86 -14.57
C THR A 56 -66.80 -27.31 -14.41
N ASP A 57 -67.74 -27.47 -13.50
CA ASP A 57 -68.62 -28.61 -13.37
C ASP A 57 -69.78 -28.38 -14.35
N ASP A 58 -69.83 -29.15 -15.45
CA ASP A 58 -70.97 -29.25 -16.37
C ASP A 58 -70.83 -30.57 -17.18
N GLU A 59 -71.46 -31.61 -16.64
CA GLU A 59 -72.26 -32.69 -17.26
C GLU A 59 -71.81 -33.44 -18.55
N ASP A 60 -71.70 -34.77 -18.37
CA ASP A 60 -72.18 -35.88 -19.21
C ASP A 60 -71.77 -35.97 -20.71
N SER A 61 -70.64 -36.63 -21.01
CA SER A 61 -70.48 -37.46 -22.24
C SER A 61 -69.17 -38.31 -22.23
N ASP A 62 -69.31 -39.61 -22.49
CA ASP A 62 -68.27 -40.60 -22.88
C ASP A 62 -66.98 -40.73 -22.02
N TYR A 63 -67.13 -41.34 -20.84
CA TYR A 63 -66.11 -41.67 -19.82
C TYR A 63 -64.80 -42.35 -20.27
N ARG A 64 -64.68 -42.84 -21.52
CA ARG A 64 -63.50 -43.61 -21.98
C ARG A 64 -62.48 -42.78 -22.77
N HIS A 65 -62.87 -41.66 -23.40
CA HIS A 65 -61.95 -40.89 -24.25
C HIS A 65 -61.36 -39.66 -23.54
N GLU A 66 -62.09 -39.05 -22.61
CA GLU A 66 -61.65 -37.85 -21.89
C GLU A 66 -60.55 -38.14 -20.85
N THR A 67 -60.56 -39.35 -20.28
CA THR A 67 -59.53 -39.83 -19.35
C THR A 67 -58.16 -39.92 -20.02
N SER A 68 -58.11 -40.34 -21.28
CA SER A 68 -56.86 -40.42 -22.07
C SER A 68 -56.27 -39.04 -22.40
N TYR A 69 -57.11 -38.06 -22.74
CA TYR A 69 -56.66 -36.69 -23.01
C TYR A 69 -56.21 -35.96 -21.72
N LYS A 70 -56.95 -36.11 -20.61
CA LYS A 70 -56.54 -35.58 -19.30
C LYS A 70 -55.23 -36.22 -18.81
N GLU A 71 -55.00 -37.50 -19.10
CA GLU A 71 -53.74 -38.19 -18.78
C GLU A 71 -52.57 -37.67 -19.63
N SER A 72 -52.75 -37.47 -20.94
CA SER A 72 -51.71 -36.89 -21.81
C SER A 72 -51.31 -35.47 -21.40
N TYR A 73 -52.27 -34.63 -20.95
CA TYR A 73 -51.97 -33.30 -20.45
C TYR A 73 -51.19 -33.33 -19.12
N LYS A 74 -51.59 -34.20 -18.19
CA LYS A 74 -50.85 -34.43 -16.93
C LYS A 74 -49.44 -34.94 -17.21
N ASP A 75 -49.27 -35.81 -18.19
CA ASP A 75 -47.96 -36.36 -18.55
C ASP A 75 -47.06 -35.31 -19.21
N ARG A 76 -47.59 -34.49 -20.12
CA ARG A 76 -46.87 -33.32 -20.67
C ARG A 76 -46.41 -32.37 -19.57
N ARG A 77 -47.25 -32.11 -18.57
CA ARG A 77 -46.91 -31.28 -17.41
C ARG A 77 -45.80 -31.90 -16.56
N ARG A 78 -45.85 -33.22 -16.33
CA ARG A 78 -44.78 -33.96 -15.63
C ARG A 78 -43.47 -33.87 -16.39
N GLN A 79 -43.47 -34.09 -17.70
CA GLN A 79 -42.28 -34.01 -18.55
C GLN A 79 -41.66 -32.60 -18.54
N ALA A 80 -42.47 -31.55 -18.66
CA ALA A 80 -41.99 -30.18 -18.56
C ALA A 80 -41.37 -29.86 -17.19
N HIS A 81 -42.00 -30.34 -16.10
CA HIS A 81 -41.47 -30.20 -14.75
C HIS A 81 -40.11 -30.93 -14.58
N THR A 82 -40.00 -32.16 -15.07
CA THR A 82 -38.74 -32.93 -15.05
C THR A 82 -37.64 -32.23 -15.84
N GLN A 83 -37.95 -31.69 -17.03
CA GLN A 83 -36.99 -30.95 -17.85
C GLN A 83 -36.51 -29.67 -17.13
N ALA A 84 -37.43 -28.92 -16.50
CA ALA A 84 -37.08 -27.73 -15.74
C ALA A 84 -36.16 -28.05 -14.55
N GLU A 85 -36.45 -29.10 -13.81
CA GLU A 85 -35.62 -29.54 -12.69
C GLU A 85 -34.26 -30.08 -13.15
N GLN A 86 -34.18 -30.78 -14.29
CA GLN A 86 -32.91 -31.21 -14.86
C GLN A 86 -32.04 -30.00 -15.23
N LYS A 87 -32.61 -29.01 -15.93
CA LYS A 87 -31.90 -27.75 -16.25
C LYS A 87 -31.39 -27.04 -15.00
N ARG A 88 -32.19 -27.02 -13.92
CA ARG A 88 -31.77 -26.47 -12.62
C ARG A 88 -30.59 -27.26 -12.03
N ARG A 89 -30.64 -28.59 -12.08
CA ARG A 89 -29.55 -29.46 -11.59
C ARG A 89 -28.26 -29.29 -12.38
N ASP A 90 -28.36 -29.16 -13.70
CA ASP A 90 -27.22 -28.95 -14.57
C ASP A 90 -26.57 -27.59 -14.33
N ALA A 91 -27.36 -26.54 -14.08
CA ALA A 91 -26.85 -25.23 -13.69
C ALA A 91 -26.11 -25.28 -12.34
N ILE A 92 -26.65 -26.00 -11.35
CA ILE A 92 -25.98 -26.19 -10.05
C ILE A 92 -24.68 -26.99 -10.24
N LYS A 93 -24.70 -28.05 -11.04
CA LYS A 93 -23.51 -28.85 -11.34
C LYS A 93 -22.41 -28.00 -11.96
N LYS A 94 -22.76 -27.17 -12.95
CA LYS A 94 -21.82 -26.20 -13.54
C LYS A 94 -21.23 -25.26 -12.48
N GLY A 95 -22.04 -24.76 -11.55
CA GLY A 95 -21.54 -23.93 -10.45
C GLY A 95 -20.50 -24.64 -9.56
N TYR A 96 -20.64 -25.95 -9.33
CA TYR A 96 -19.61 -26.72 -8.62
C TYR A 96 -18.32 -26.87 -9.43
N ASP A 97 -18.44 -27.10 -10.73
CA ASP A 97 -17.28 -27.20 -11.63
C ASP A 97 -16.52 -25.86 -11.68
N ASP A 98 -17.24 -24.73 -11.75
CA ASP A 98 -16.66 -23.38 -11.70
C ASP A 98 -15.95 -23.12 -10.37
N LEU A 99 -16.55 -23.51 -9.23
CA LEU A 99 -15.92 -23.38 -7.91
C LEU A 99 -14.62 -24.18 -7.81
N GLN A 100 -14.60 -25.42 -8.31
CA GLN A 100 -13.38 -26.23 -8.32
C GLN A 100 -12.29 -25.60 -9.19
N ALA A 101 -12.66 -24.93 -10.28
CA ALA A 101 -11.73 -24.27 -11.18
C ALA A 101 -11.13 -22.98 -10.61
N ILE A 102 -11.81 -22.25 -9.71
CA ILE A 102 -11.30 -20.98 -9.17
C ILE A 102 -10.73 -21.07 -7.76
N VAL A 103 -11.08 -22.11 -7.00
CA VAL A 103 -10.61 -22.30 -5.62
C VAL A 103 -9.31 -23.12 -5.65
N PRO A 104 -8.14 -22.55 -5.32
CA PRO A 104 -6.84 -23.22 -5.51
C PRO A 104 -6.70 -24.52 -4.73
N THR A 105 -7.27 -24.58 -3.53
CA THR A 105 -7.24 -25.77 -2.67
C THR A 105 -8.13 -26.90 -3.18
N CYS A 106 -9.13 -26.60 -4.02
CA CYS A 106 -9.91 -27.62 -4.73
C CYS A 106 -9.08 -28.23 -5.85
N GLN A 107 -8.39 -27.40 -6.64
CA GLN A 107 -7.51 -27.87 -7.72
C GLN A 107 -6.42 -28.80 -7.20
N GLN A 108 -5.69 -28.39 -6.14
CA GLN A 108 -4.54 -29.13 -5.59
C GLN A 108 -4.81 -30.61 -5.29
N GLN A 109 -6.05 -30.98 -4.96
CA GLN A 109 -6.39 -32.35 -4.59
C GLN A 109 -6.51 -33.29 -5.79
N ASP A 110 -6.78 -32.77 -7.00
CA ASP A 110 -6.84 -33.58 -8.23
C ASP A 110 -5.46 -34.11 -8.64
N HIS A 111 -4.37 -33.52 -8.15
CA HIS A 111 -3.01 -33.83 -8.59
C HIS A 111 -2.30 -34.86 -7.70
N CYS A 112 -2.74 -35.02 -6.45
CA CYS A 112 -1.91 -35.61 -5.41
C CYS A 112 -2.31 -37.05 -5.03
N ILE A 113 -3.57 -37.47 -5.19
CA ILE A 113 -4.03 -38.79 -4.72
C ILE A 113 -5.14 -39.28 -5.65
N GLY A 114 -4.80 -40.26 -6.49
CA GLY A 114 -5.67 -41.05 -7.38
C GLY A 114 -7.13 -40.62 -7.51
N SER A 115 -7.43 -39.69 -8.42
CA SER A 115 -8.73 -39.44 -9.08
C SER A 115 -10.02 -39.60 -8.24
N GLN A 116 -9.99 -39.35 -6.93
CA GLN A 116 -11.19 -39.33 -6.11
C GLN A 116 -11.81 -37.93 -6.22
N LYS A 117 -12.92 -37.84 -6.96
CA LYS A 117 -13.65 -36.58 -7.16
C LYS A 117 -13.97 -35.95 -5.80
N ILE A 118 -13.55 -34.70 -5.62
CA ILE A 118 -13.80 -33.94 -4.40
C ILE A 118 -15.31 -33.87 -4.10
N SER A 119 -15.69 -34.09 -2.83
CA SER A 119 -17.10 -34.09 -2.44
C SER A 119 -17.71 -32.69 -2.52
N LYS A 120 -19.02 -32.59 -2.81
CA LYS A 120 -19.74 -31.31 -2.84
C LYS A 120 -19.59 -30.51 -1.55
N SER A 121 -19.69 -31.19 -0.39
CA SER A 121 -19.52 -30.56 0.92
C SER A 121 -18.10 -29.99 1.08
N THR A 122 -17.08 -30.73 0.65
CA THR A 122 -15.69 -30.27 0.71
C THR A 122 -15.44 -29.06 -0.20
N VAL A 123 -16.01 -29.03 -1.41
CA VAL A 123 -15.90 -27.88 -2.32
C VAL A 123 -16.48 -26.63 -1.66
N LEU A 124 -17.66 -26.74 -1.06
CA LEU A 124 -18.30 -25.61 -0.37
C LEU A 124 -17.45 -25.13 0.82
N GLN A 125 -16.93 -26.04 1.63
CA GLN A 125 -16.08 -25.67 2.77
C GLN A 125 -14.81 -24.95 2.32
N LYS A 126 -14.07 -25.53 1.36
CA LYS A 126 -12.87 -24.90 0.79
C LYS A 126 -13.16 -23.54 0.17
N THR A 127 -14.34 -23.38 -0.44
CA THR A 127 -14.78 -22.09 -0.99
C THR A 127 -15.00 -21.05 0.11
N ILE A 128 -15.65 -21.43 1.22
CA ILE A 128 -15.84 -20.55 2.38
C ILE A 128 -14.49 -20.10 2.94
N ASP A 129 -13.58 -21.04 3.15
CA ASP A 129 -12.24 -20.77 3.67
C ASP A 129 -11.48 -19.82 2.72
N TYR A 130 -11.61 -20.02 1.40
CA TYR A 130 -10.97 -19.17 0.41
C TYR A 130 -11.56 -17.75 0.37
N ILE A 131 -12.87 -17.59 0.51
CA ILE A 131 -13.50 -16.26 0.63
C ILE A 131 -12.99 -15.53 1.88
N GLN A 132 -12.90 -16.22 3.01
CA GLN A 132 -12.35 -15.64 4.25
C GLN A 132 -10.88 -15.24 4.09
N PHE A 133 -10.09 -16.09 3.42
CA PHE A 133 -8.71 -15.76 3.06
C PHE A 133 -8.64 -14.51 2.18
N LEU A 134 -9.44 -14.41 1.13
CA LEU A 134 -9.48 -13.25 0.24
C LEU A 134 -9.88 -11.96 0.98
N HIS A 135 -10.83 -12.02 1.92
CA HIS A 135 -11.16 -10.88 2.77
C HIS A 135 -9.98 -10.43 3.63
N LYS A 136 -9.26 -11.38 4.23
CA LYS A 136 -8.07 -11.09 5.03
C LYS A 136 -6.95 -10.47 4.18
N GLU A 137 -6.69 -11.04 3.00
CA GLU A 137 -5.65 -10.56 2.10
C GLU A 137 -5.99 -9.17 1.54
N LYS A 138 -7.25 -8.95 1.14
CA LYS A 138 -7.73 -7.63 0.73
C LYS A 138 -7.52 -6.58 1.82
N LYS A 139 -7.91 -6.89 3.06
CA LYS A 139 -7.75 -5.97 4.20
C LYS A 139 -6.27 -5.62 4.42
N LYS A 140 -5.38 -6.63 4.37
CA LYS A 140 -3.94 -6.43 4.49
C LYS A 140 -3.41 -5.50 3.39
N GLN A 141 -3.78 -5.74 2.13
CA GLN A 141 -3.37 -4.89 1.01
C GLN A 141 -3.87 -3.44 1.16
N GLU A 142 -5.09 -3.24 1.67
CA GLU A 142 -5.63 -1.90 1.95
C GLU A 142 -4.83 -1.18 3.05
N GLU A 143 -4.40 -1.88 4.09
CA GLU A 143 -3.54 -1.36 5.16
C GLU A 143 -2.14 -1.01 4.65
N ASP A 144 -1.54 -1.87 3.82
CA ASP A 144 -0.23 -1.64 3.20
C ASP A 144 -0.26 -0.40 2.28
N VAL A 145 -1.30 -0.27 1.44
CA VAL A 145 -1.50 0.91 0.59
C VAL A 145 -1.66 2.19 1.42
N SER A 146 -2.40 2.13 2.53
CA SER A 146 -2.57 3.25 3.45
C SER A 146 -1.23 3.69 4.06
N THR A 147 -0.40 2.73 4.46
CA THR A 147 0.93 2.97 5.03
C THR A 147 1.87 3.58 4.00
N LEU A 148 1.97 3.00 2.81
CA LEU A 148 2.81 3.52 1.72
C LEU A 148 2.43 4.95 1.32
N ARG A 149 1.12 5.28 1.31
CA ARG A 149 0.66 6.65 1.04
C ARG A 149 1.16 7.65 2.09
N LYS A 150 1.18 7.26 3.37
CA LYS A 150 1.71 8.11 4.45
C LYS A 150 3.22 8.32 4.31
N GLU A 151 3.97 7.27 3.97
CA GLU A 151 5.40 7.36 3.73
C GLU A 151 5.74 8.27 2.55
N VAL A 152 5.02 8.14 1.43
CA VAL A 152 5.19 9.02 0.27
C VAL A 152 4.91 10.48 0.66
N MET A 153 3.89 10.74 1.48
CA MET A 153 3.59 12.09 1.96
C MET A 153 4.72 12.64 2.84
N ALA A 154 5.25 11.84 3.77
CA ALA A 154 6.37 12.23 4.62
C ALA A 154 7.63 12.54 3.79
N LEU A 155 7.95 11.68 2.81
CA LEU A 155 9.08 11.89 1.88
C LEU A 155 8.91 13.17 1.06
N LYS A 156 7.70 13.47 0.58
CA LYS A 156 7.40 14.73 -0.13
C LYS A 156 7.61 15.95 0.76
N ILE A 157 7.17 15.89 2.02
CA ILE A 157 7.39 16.98 2.99
C ILE A 157 8.89 17.19 3.24
N MET A 158 9.65 16.11 3.47
CA MET A 158 11.10 16.19 3.65
C MET A 158 11.80 16.76 2.43
N LYS A 159 11.46 16.29 1.23
CA LYS A 159 12.00 16.83 -0.03
C LYS A 159 11.74 18.34 -0.14
N ALA A 160 10.50 18.78 0.07
CA ALA A 160 10.15 20.19 0.02
C ALA A 160 10.94 21.03 1.05
N ASN A 161 11.15 20.49 2.26
CA ASN A 161 11.95 21.14 3.29
C ASN A 161 13.42 21.30 2.85
N TYR A 162 14.03 20.25 2.31
CA TYR A 162 15.41 20.32 1.80
C TYR A 162 15.54 21.28 0.62
N GLU A 163 14.59 21.27 -0.32
CA GLU A 163 14.57 22.22 -1.44
C GLU A 163 14.50 23.68 -0.96
N GLN A 164 13.74 23.94 0.10
CA GLN A 164 13.67 25.27 0.71
C GLN A 164 15.01 25.67 1.34
N ILE A 165 15.69 24.77 2.05
CA ILE A 165 17.02 25.02 2.63
C ILE A 165 18.05 25.31 1.54
N VAL A 166 18.07 24.51 0.46
CA VAL A 166 18.98 24.69 -0.67
C VAL A 166 18.75 26.04 -1.34
N LYS A 167 17.49 26.42 -1.60
CA LYS A 167 17.15 27.74 -2.16
C LYS A 167 17.57 28.89 -1.26
N ALA A 168 17.35 28.78 0.06
CA ALA A 168 17.79 29.78 1.02
C ALA A 168 19.32 29.97 1.01
N HIS A 169 20.07 28.87 0.87
CA HIS A 169 21.53 28.91 0.78
C HIS A 169 22.04 29.43 -0.57
N GLN A 170 21.34 29.16 -1.68
CA GLN A 170 21.68 29.71 -3.01
C GLN A 170 21.41 31.21 -3.12
N ASN A 171 20.34 31.69 -2.46
CA ASN A 171 20.00 33.11 -2.42
C ASN A 171 20.93 33.95 -1.53
N ASN A 172 21.94 33.33 -0.89
CA ASN A 172 23.01 34.04 -0.17
C ASN A 172 24.40 33.73 -0.77
N PRO A 173 24.76 34.27 -1.95
CA PRO A 173 26.00 33.92 -2.66
C PRO A 173 27.30 34.28 -1.92
N GLN A 174 27.24 35.13 -0.89
CA GLN A 174 28.43 35.58 -0.16
C GLN A 174 28.90 34.64 0.96
N GLN A 175 28.16 33.59 1.31
CA GLN A 175 28.42 32.84 2.55
C GLN A 175 29.30 31.58 2.42
N GLY A 176 30.02 31.35 1.32
CA GLY A 176 30.76 30.09 1.17
C GLY A 176 31.99 30.06 0.26
N LYS A 177 32.15 30.99 -0.68
CA LYS A 177 33.35 31.03 -1.52
C LYS A 177 34.36 32.02 -0.95
N GLY A 178 35.26 31.50 -0.09
CA GLY A 178 36.52 32.18 0.26
C GLY A 178 36.55 33.02 1.55
N GLN A 179 35.52 33.01 2.41
CA GLN A 179 35.57 33.79 3.66
C GLN A 179 36.56 33.24 4.70
N VAL A 180 36.86 31.94 4.66
CA VAL A 180 37.72 31.26 5.64
C VAL A 180 38.59 30.26 4.89
N SER A 181 39.92 30.32 5.11
CA SER A 181 40.89 29.39 4.52
C SER A 181 40.55 27.94 4.87
N ASP A 182 40.76 27.01 3.94
CA ASP A 182 40.54 25.57 4.18
C ASP A 182 41.39 25.05 5.36
N GLN A 183 42.52 25.68 5.62
CA GLN A 183 43.35 25.39 6.80
C GLN A 183 42.63 25.71 8.12
N VAL A 184 41.87 26.80 8.18
CA VAL A 184 41.09 27.17 9.37
C VAL A 184 39.88 26.24 9.52
N LYS A 185 39.25 25.84 8.40
CA LYS A 185 38.17 24.82 8.42
C LYS A 185 38.67 23.47 8.93
N PHE A 186 39.86 23.05 8.48
CA PHE A 186 40.49 21.82 8.95
C PHE A 186 40.86 21.89 10.42
N SER A 187 41.44 23.01 10.87
CA SER A 187 41.76 23.24 12.29
C SER A 187 40.51 23.20 13.17
N LEU A 188 39.40 23.80 12.72
CA LEU A 188 38.11 23.72 13.40
C LEU A 188 37.63 22.28 13.56
N PHE A 189 37.62 21.52 12.46
CA PHE A 189 37.22 20.12 12.49
C PHE A 189 38.11 19.31 13.43
N GLN A 190 39.42 19.49 13.33
CA GLN A 190 40.38 18.81 14.19
C GLN A 190 40.11 19.09 15.67
N ASN A 191 39.97 20.36 16.06
CA ASN A 191 39.72 20.73 17.45
C ASN A 191 38.38 20.17 17.99
N ILE A 192 37.34 20.08 17.15
CA ILE A 192 36.08 19.44 17.52
C ILE A 192 36.27 17.95 17.75
N MET A 193 36.96 17.27 16.82
CA MET A 193 37.24 15.83 16.93
C MET A 193 38.13 15.51 18.12
N ASP A 194 39.15 16.33 18.39
CA ASP A 194 40.04 16.18 19.54
C ASP A 194 39.27 16.35 20.85
N SER A 195 38.35 17.33 20.93
CA SER A 195 37.50 17.54 22.11
C SER A 195 36.58 16.33 22.37
N LEU A 196 35.96 15.80 21.31
CA LEU A 196 35.13 14.60 21.40
C LEU A 196 35.95 13.38 21.80
N PHE A 197 37.12 13.19 21.21
CA PHE A 197 38.00 12.06 21.53
C PHE A 197 38.54 12.11 22.97
N GLN A 198 38.87 13.31 23.47
CA GLN A 198 39.26 13.49 24.87
C GLN A 198 38.11 13.12 25.83
N SER A 199 36.89 13.57 25.54
CA SER A 199 35.73 13.19 26.33
C SER A 199 35.51 11.66 26.31
N PHE A 200 35.62 11.03 25.14
CA PHE A 200 35.51 9.59 24.97
C PHE A 200 36.52 8.84 25.84
N ASN A 201 37.79 9.22 25.77
CA ASN A 201 38.85 8.60 26.58
C ASN A 201 38.66 8.79 28.09
N SER A 202 38.05 9.91 28.50
CA SER A 202 37.79 10.17 29.92
C SER A 202 36.61 9.35 30.47
N THR A 203 35.64 9.01 29.62
CA THR A 203 34.40 8.33 30.02
C THR A 203 34.46 6.82 29.86
N ILE A 204 35.35 6.29 29.02
CA ILE A 204 35.35 4.87 28.67
C ILE A 204 36.32 4.06 29.52
N SER A 205 35.78 2.98 30.07
CA SER A 205 36.51 1.91 30.74
C SER A 205 36.61 0.69 29.82
N VAL A 206 37.79 0.07 29.75
CA VAL A 206 38.08 -1.12 28.91
C VAL A 206 38.30 -2.40 29.73
N THR A 207 37.84 -2.41 30.97
CA THR A 207 37.96 -3.53 31.94
C THR A 207 37.17 -4.77 31.54
N SER A 208 36.02 -4.62 30.88
CA SER A 208 35.21 -5.73 30.36
C SER A 208 34.35 -5.27 29.18
N PHE A 209 33.91 -6.21 28.32
CA PHE A 209 33.04 -5.88 27.18
C PHE A 209 31.70 -5.25 27.63
N GLN A 210 31.13 -5.76 28.74
CA GLN A 210 29.87 -5.26 29.27
C GLN A 210 30.02 -3.82 29.78
N GLU A 211 31.08 -3.53 30.53
CA GLU A 211 31.39 -2.19 31.02
C GLU A 211 31.73 -1.23 29.87
N LEU A 212 32.53 -1.67 28.90
CA LEU A 212 32.84 -0.92 27.68
C LEU A 212 31.56 -0.54 26.93
N SER A 213 30.68 -1.51 26.67
CA SER A 213 29.44 -1.26 25.94
C SER A 213 28.54 -0.26 26.68
N ALA A 214 28.42 -0.38 28.00
CA ALA A 214 27.64 0.53 28.83
C ALA A 214 28.24 1.95 28.85
N CYS A 215 29.57 2.09 29.00
CA CYS A 215 30.26 3.37 28.95
C CYS A 215 30.13 4.06 27.59
N VAL A 216 30.23 3.31 26.49
CA VAL A 216 30.08 3.85 25.13
C VAL A 216 28.65 4.35 24.89
N PHE A 217 27.63 3.59 25.28
CA PHE A 217 26.23 4.04 25.14
C PHE A 217 25.98 5.31 25.95
N SER A 218 26.39 5.34 27.22
CA SER A 218 26.25 6.52 28.07
C SER A 218 26.99 7.73 27.50
N TRP A 219 28.21 7.54 26.98
CA TRP A 219 28.99 8.62 26.36
C TRP A 219 28.28 9.20 25.13
N ILE A 220 27.79 8.35 24.21
CA ILE A 220 27.05 8.80 23.02
C ILE A 220 25.80 9.58 23.43
N GLU A 221 25.03 9.06 24.39
CA GLU A 221 23.81 9.68 24.85
C GLU A 221 24.04 11.02 25.56
N GLU A 222 25.19 11.24 26.16
CA GLU A 222 25.51 12.48 26.87
C GLU A 222 26.23 13.51 25.97
N HIS A 223 27.20 13.06 25.18
CA HIS A 223 28.15 13.93 24.46
C HIS A 223 27.82 14.12 22.97
N CYS A 224 27.05 13.23 22.35
CA CYS A 224 26.69 13.32 20.93
C CYS A 224 25.28 13.89 20.67
N LYS A 225 24.65 14.50 21.68
CA LYS A 225 23.37 15.20 21.52
C LYS A 225 23.56 16.49 20.67
N PRO A 226 22.57 16.89 19.85
CA PRO A 226 22.68 18.09 19.01
C PRO A 226 23.02 19.36 19.79
N GLN A 227 22.53 19.48 21.02
CA GLN A 227 22.79 20.61 21.90
C GLN A 227 24.24 20.63 22.38
N THR A 228 24.75 19.52 22.91
CA THR A 228 26.14 19.38 23.37
C THR A 228 27.13 19.59 22.23
N LEU A 229 26.84 19.03 21.05
CA LEU A 229 27.67 19.24 19.85
C LEU A 229 27.70 20.71 19.42
N ARG A 230 26.57 21.42 19.49
CA ARG A 230 26.54 22.87 19.24
C ARG A 230 27.43 23.63 20.22
N GLU A 231 27.38 23.29 21.51
CA GLU A 231 28.19 23.93 22.54
C GLU A 231 29.69 23.70 22.32
N ILE A 232 30.09 22.47 21.98
CA ILE A 232 31.49 22.15 21.61
C ILE A 232 31.93 22.97 20.39
N VAL A 233 31.12 23.00 19.33
CA VAL A 233 31.43 23.75 18.10
C VAL A 233 31.57 25.24 18.39
N VAL A 234 30.66 25.82 19.18
CA VAL A 234 30.73 27.24 19.57
C VAL A 234 31.97 27.52 20.42
N GLY A 235 32.29 26.66 21.38
CA GLY A 235 33.48 26.80 22.22
C GLY A 235 34.77 26.76 21.40
N VAL A 236 34.89 25.82 20.47
CA VAL A 236 36.04 25.72 19.54
C VAL A 236 36.10 26.95 18.62
N LEU A 237 34.97 27.40 18.07
CA LEU A 237 34.92 28.62 17.24
C LEU A 237 35.40 29.85 18.01
N GLN A 238 35.02 30.01 19.27
CA GLN A 238 35.51 31.09 20.14
C GLN A 238 37.02 30.99 20.39
N GLN A 239 37.53 29.78 20.65
CA GLN A 239 38.96 29.55 20.86
C GLN A 239 39.79 29.89 19.63
N VAL A 240 39.36 29.46 18.44
CA VAL A 240 40.04 29.77 17.17
C VAL A 240 39.96 31.27 16.86
N ASN A 241 38.83 31.92 17.14
CA ASN A 241 38.69 33.36 16.97
C ASN A 241 39.66 34.14 17.89
N ASN A 242 39.87 33.69 19.13
CA ASN A 242 40.83 34.28 20.06
C ASN A 242 42.30 33.99 19.72
N GLN A 243 42.59 33.06 18.80
CA GLN A 243 43.95 32.80 18.30
C GLN A 243 44.30 33.62 17.06
N LEU A 244 43.29 34.17 16.39
CA LEU A 244 43.44 34.98 15.18
C LEU A 244 43.54 36.49 15.48
N TYR A 245 43.33 36.91 16.72
CA TYR A 245 43.41 38.29 17.23
C TYR A 245 44.22 38.34 18.51
#